data_AF-A0ABD3S391-F1
#
_entry.id   AF-A0ABD3S391-F1
#
_cell.length_a   1.000
_cell.length_b   1.000
_cell.length_c   1.000
_cell.angle_alpha   90.00
_cell.angle_beta   90.00
_cell.angle_gamma   90.00
#
_symmetry.space_group_name_H-M   'P 1'
#
loop_
_entity.id
_entity.type
_entity.pdbx_description
1 polymer ?
#
loop_
_entity_poly.entity_id
_entity_poly.type
_entity_poly.pdbx_seq_one_letter_code
_entity_poly.pdbx_strand_id
1 'polypeptide(L)'
;MCLGVTAGAYILTLFAIKYSQRVMGLILVSPLCKAPSWTEWLCNKMMSNLLYTCGMCGLVKELLLMRYFSKDVRGSVDLPESDVVQSCRRFLGERQSPNVLRFLDAINRRPDITEGLKQLQCRSLIFVGENSPFHYEALHMTSKLDRRFSASIEVQACGSMVTEEQPDAMLIPLEYFLMGYGFYKPSQLSISPRSPLSPTSIAPELFSPESMGLKLKPIKTRIQEEV
;
A
#
# COMPACT_ATOMS: atom_id res chain seq x y z
N MET A 1 -12.33 -6.60 -5.72
CA MET A 1 -10.93 -6.25 -6.07
C MET A 1 -10.16 -6.15 -4.78
N CYS A 2 -8.87 -6.49 -4.81
CA CYS A 2 -8.03 -6.46 -3.61
C CYS A 2 -6.74 -5.68 -3.89
N LEU A 3 -6.33 -4.84 -2.94
CA LEU A 3 -5.05 -4.15 -2.93
C LEU A 3 -4.19 -4.73 -1.81
N GLY A 4 -2.98 -5.17 -2.15
CA GLY A 4 -2.02 -5.69 -1.19
C GLY A 4 -0.66 -5.03 -1.35
N VAL A 5 0.01 -4.81 -0.23
CA VAL A 5 1.38 -4.28 -0.18
C VAL A 5 2.29 -5.31 0.47
N THR A 6 3.40 -5.66 -0.17
CA THR A 6 4.42 -6.62 0.28
C THR A 6 3.83 -7.94 0.79
N ALA A 7 3.86 -8.17 2.11
CA ALA A 7 3.26 -9.33 2.76
C ALA A 7 1.75 -9.44 2.49
N GLY A 8 1.03 -8.32 2.48
CA GLY A 8 -0.38 -8.29 2.11
C GLY A 8 -0.62 -8.68 0.66
N ALA A 9 0.28 -8.29 -0.25
CA ALA A 9 0.23 -8.72 -1.65
C ALA A 9 0.40 -10.25 -1.75
N TYR A 10 1.38 -10.82 -1.03
CA TYR A 10 1.56 -12.28 -0.97
C TYR A 10 0.31 -13.02 -0.48
N ILE A 11 -0.27 -12.57 0.64
CA ILE A 11 -1.45 -13.21 1.23
C ILE A 11 -2.65 -13.14 0.28
N LEU A 12 -2.88 -11.98 -0.35
CA LEU A 12 -3.98 -11.81 -1.29
C LEU A 12 -3.79 -12.62 -2.57
N THR A 13 -2.57 -12.74 -3.08
CA THR A 13 -2.25 -13.61 -4.21
C THR A 13 -2.48 -15.07 -3.85
N LEU A 14 -2.03 -15.53 -2.68
CA LEU A 14 -2.30 -16.89 -2.21
C LEU A 14 -3.82 -17.15 -2.08
N PHE A 15 -4.56 -16.18 -1.56
CA PHE A 15 -6.02 -16.24 -1.48
C PHE A 15 -6.67 -16.32 -2.86
N ALA A 16 -6.20 -15.53 -3.83
CA ALA A 16 -6.71 -15.52 -5.20
C ALA A 16 -6.40 -16.82 -5.95
N ILE A 17 -5.25 -17.44 -5.69
CA ILE A 17 -4.91 -18.77 -6.24
C ILE A 17 -5.90 -19.82 -5.70
N LYS A 18 -6.17 -19.80 -4.39
CA LYS A 18 -7.06 -20.79 -3.75
C LYS A 18 -8.54 -20.57 -4.05
N TYR A 19 -8.97 -19.32 -4.17
CA TYR A 19 -10.37 -18.92 -4.32
C TYR A 19 -10.53 -17.96 -5.51
N SER A 20 -10.13 -18.40 -6.69
CA SER A 20 -10.14 -17.59 -7.92
C SER A 20 -11.50 -16.95 -8.23
N GLN A 21 -12.60 -17.65 -7.94
CA GLN A 21 -13.97 -17.16 -8.14
C GLN A 21 -14.36 -15.98 -7.23
N ARG A 22 -13.61 -15.72 -6.16
CA ARG A 22 -13.90 -14.64 -5.19
C ARG A 22 -13.10 -13.36 -5.46
N VAL A 23 -12.09 -13.41 -6.34
CA VAL A 23 -11.20 -12.29 -6.60
C VAL A 23 -11.32 -11.86 -8.06
N MET A 24 -11.97 -10.72 -8.27
CA MET A 24 -12.12 -10.18 -9.63
C MET A 24 -10.81 -9.61 -10.18
N GLY A 25 -9.99 -8.99 -9.35
CA GLY A 25 -8.74 -8.34 -9.75
C GLY A 25 -7.85 -8.03 -8.56
N LEU A 26 -6.54 -8.05 -8.81
CA LEU A 26 -5.48 -7.83 -7.82
C LEU A 26 -4.68 -6.58 -8.17
N ILE A 27 -4.40 -5.77 -7.16
CA ILE A 27 -3.43 -4.69 -7.22
C ILE A 27 -2.35 -5.02 -6.18
N LEU A 28 -1.11 -5.20 -6.63
CA LEU A 28 -0.02 -5.74 -5.84
C LEU A 28 1.14 -4.76 -5.83
N VAL A 29 1.51 -4.26 -4.66
CA VAL A 29 2.63 -3.33 -4.49
C VAL A 29 3.81 -4.05 -3.86
N SER A 30 4.96 -4.04 -4.53
CA SER A 30 6.17 -4.79 -4.16
C SER A 30 5.88 -6.25 -3.74
N PRO A 31 5.23 -7.06 -4.58
CA PRO A 31 4.79 -8.40 -4.18
C PRO A 31 5.95 -9.39 -3.97
N LEU A 32 5.66 -10.38 -3.13
CA LEU A 32 6.51 -11.55 -2.89
C LEU A 32 5.86 -12.79 -3.53
N CYS A 33 6.65 -13.73 -4.03
CA CYS A 33 6.17 -14.99 -4.60
C CYS A 33 7.00 -16.22 -4.21
N LYS A 34 8.29 -16.06 -3.89
CA LYS A 34 9.20 -17.17 -3.58
C LYS A 34 9.32 -17.39 -2.08
N ALA A 35 9.88 -18.54 -1.72
CA ALA A 35 10.46 -18.70 -0.39
C ALA A 35 11.59 -17.66 -0.20
N PRO A 36 11.81 -17.18 1.05
CA PRO A 36 12.86 -16.19 1.31
C PRO A 36 14.23 -16.71 0.87
N SER A 37 15.01 -15.86 0.23
CA SER A 37 16.40 -16.19 -0.13
C SER A 37 17.26 -16.32 1.13
N TRP A 38 18.44 -16.94 1.03
CA TRP A 38 19.35 -17.08 2.19
C TRP A 38 19.74 -15.71 2.79
N THR A 39 19.95 -14.70 1.94
CA THR A 39 20.27 -13.33 2.38
C THR A 39 19.07 -12.67 3.04
N GLU A 40 17.87 -12.81 2.46
CA GLU A 40 16.64 -12.28 3.06
C GLU A 40 16.36 -12.96 4.40
N TRP A 41 16.51 -14.28 4.47
CA TRP A 41 16.39 -15.07 5.69
C TRP A 41 17.35 -14.56 6.78
N LEU A 42 18.61 -14.32 6.45
CA LEU A 42 19.60 -13.83 7.40
C LEU A 42 19.23 -12.43 7.93
N CYS A 43 18.89 -11.50 7.03
CA CYS A 43 18.44 -10.15 7.41
C CYS A 43 17.19 -10.22 8.30
N ASN A 44 16.23 -11.05 7.92
CA ASN A 44 14.99 -11.25 8.67
C ASN A 44 15.24 -11.88 10.03
N LYS A 45 16.19 -12.82 10.12
CA LYS A 45 16.57 -13.47 11.38
C LYS A 45 17.25 -12.48 12.34
N MET A 46 18.15 -11.65 11.82
CA MET A 46 18.77 -10.56 12.60
C MET A 46 17.71 -9.59 13.12
N MET A 47 16.81 -9.13 12.25
CA MET A 47 15.69 -8.25 12.62
C MET A 47 14.82 -8.86 13.72
N SER A 48 14.46 -10.14 13.57
CA SER A 48 13.58 -10.84 14.51
C SER A 48 14.26 -11.05 15.86
N ASN A 49 15.55 -11.38 15.88
CA ASN A 49 16.33 -11.47 17.12
C ASN A 49 16.46 -10.12 17.83
N LEU A 50 16.67 -9.03 17.10
CA LEU A 50 16.70 -7.67 17.65
C LEU A 50 15.34 -7.27 18.22
N LEU A 51 14.26 -7.54 17.49
CA LEU A 51 12.89 -7.27 17.94
C LEU A 51 12.51 -8.14 19.15
N TYR A 52 13.00 -9.38 19.23
CA TYR A 52 12.80 -10.25 20.40
C TYR A 52 13.54 -9.76 21.64
N THR A 53 14.79 -9.32 21.47
CA THR A 53 15.67 -8.95 22.60
C THR A 53 15.43 -7.52 23.10
N CYS A 54 15.18 -6.58 22.17
CA CYS A 54 15.11 -5.14 22.44
C CYS A 54 13.70 -4.56 22.25
N GLY A 55 12.74 -5.36 21.73
CA GLY A 55 11.43 -4.86 21.35
C GLY A 55 11.50 -3.87 20.18
N MET A 56 10.45 -3.06 20.03
CA MET A 56 10.35 -2.00 19.02
C MET A 56 11.21 -0.77 19.39
N CYS A 57 12.51 -0.99 19.56
CA CYS A 57 13.50 0.04 19.83
C CYS A 57 13.82 0.85 18.56
N GLY A 58 14.46 2.01 18.72
CA GLY A 58 14.83 2.91 17.61
C GLY A 58 15.58 2.19 16.48
N LEU A 59 16.52 1.31 16.81
CA LEU A 59 17.30 0.55 15.80
C LEU A 59 16.41 -0.38 14.96
N VAL A 60 15.42 -1.04 15.57
CA VAL A 60 14.49 -1.91 14.84
C VAL A 60 13.57 -1.08 13.94
N LYS A 61 13.11 0.08 14.43
CA LYS A 61 12.34 1.03 13.61
C LYS A 61 13.16 1.47 12.40
N GLU A 62 14.41 1.86 12.59
CA GLU A 62 15.30 2.23 11.48
C GLU A 62 15.44 1.10 10.48
N LEU A 63 15.73 -0.12 10.93
CA LEU A 63 15.88 -1.26 10.04
C LEU A 63 14.60 -1.56 9.24
N LEU A 64 13.41 -1.42 9.85
CA LEU A 64 12.14 -1.57 9.15
C LEU A 64 11.93 -0.45 8.12
N LEU A 65 12.23 0.80 8.49
CA LEU A 65 12.16 1.92 7.56
C LEU A 65 13.15 1.73 6.40
N MET A 66 14.37 1.24 6.68
CA MET A 66 15.36 0.95 5.64
C MET A 66 14.89 -0.12 4.65
N ARG A 67 14.08 -1.06 5.11
CA ARG A 67 13.56 -2.15 4.30
C ARG A 67 12.42 -1.69 3.39
N TYR A 68 11.55 -0.81 3.87
CA TYR A 68 10.33 -0.43 3.17
C TYR A 68 10.45 0.86 2.37
N PHE A 69 11.32 1.78 2.80
CA PHE A 69 11.45 3.11 2.20
C PHE A 69 12.78 3.30 1.45
N SER A 70 12.73 4.08 0.38
CA SER A 70 13.93 4.52 -0.35
C SER A 70 14.86 5.35 0.53
N LYS A 71 16.11 5.52 0.09
CA LYS A 71 17.08 6.36 0.81
C LYS A 71 16.70 7.84 0.76
N ASP A 72 16.07 8.25 -0.34
CA ASP A 72 15.76 9.66 -0.61
C ASP A 72 14.71 10.20 0.37
N VAL A 73 13.68 9.40 0.70
CA VAL A 73 12.63 9.81 1.66
C VAL A 73 13.03 9.68 3.13
N ARG A 74 14.03 8.84 3.46
CA ARG A 74 14.50 8.64 4.83
C ARG A 74 15.33 9.80 5.38
N GLY A 75 15.74 10.72 4.51
CA GLY A 75 16.66 11.79 4.87
C GLY A 75 18.10 11.30 5.02
N SER A 76 19.03 12.25 5.03
CA SER A 76 20.46 12.04 5.26
C SER A 76 20.93 13.04 6.32
N VAL A 77 22.23 13.05 6.65
CA VAL A 77 22.78 14.04 7.59
C VAL A 77 22.49 15.49 7.14
N ASP A 78 22.33 15.70 5.82
CA ASP A 78 22.10 17.02 5.21
C ASP A 78 20.64 17.25 4.75
N LEU A 79 19.82 16.19 4.65
CA LEU A 79 18.43 16.29 4.18
C LEU A 79 17.42 15.87 5.26
N PRO A 80 16.39 16.69 5.52
CA PRO A 80 15.35 16.34 6.48
C PRO A 80 14.58 15.07 6.04
N GLU A 81 14.25 14.22 7.02
CA GLU A 81 13.39 13.05 6.85
C GLU A 81 12.00 13.51 6.36
N SER A 82 11.40 12.77 5.42
CA SER A 82 10.07 13.10 4.90
C SER A 82 8.96 12.81 5.93
N ASP A 83 7.89 13.62 5.90
CA ASP A 83 6.72 13.49 6.78
C ASP A 83 6.12 12.08 6.81
N VAL A 84 6.17 11.36 5.67
CA VAL A 84 5.67 9.98 5.55
C VAL A 84 6.50 9.00 6.38
N VAL A 85 7.82 9.15 6.38
CA VAL A 85 8.74 8.30 7.15
C VAL A 85 8.62 8.61 8.63
N GLN A 86 8.53 9.90 8.99
CA GLN A 86 8.28 10.33 10.37
C GLN A 86 6.96 9.79 10.91
N SER A 87 5.89 9.83 10.12
CA SER A 87 4.59 9.26 10.47
C SER A 87 4.66 7.75 10.62
N CYS A 88 5.32 7.05 9.70
CA CYS A 88 5.53 5.60 9.79
C CYS A 88 6.31 5.20 11.06
N ARG A 89 7.38 5.94 11.38
CA ARG A 89 8.18 5.77 12.60
C ARG A 89 7.35 5.88 13.88
N ARG A 90 6.44 6.86 13.92
CA ARG A 90 5.48 7.01 15.03
C ARG A 90 4.54 5.81 15.09
N PHE A 91 3.93 5.41 13.97
CA PHE A 91 3.03 4.25 13.92
C PHE A 91 3.72 2.96 14.36
N LEU A 92 4.97 2.73 13.96
CA LEU A 92 5.75 1.59 14.41
C LEU A 92 5.92 1.59 15.93
N GLY A 93 6.11 2.76 16.54
CA GLY A 93 6.19 2.91 18.00
C GLY A 93 4.92 2.56 18.76
N GLU A 94 3.75 2.69 18.14
CA GLU A 94 2.45 2.34 18.74
C GLU A 94 2.13 0.84 18.63
N ARG A 95 2.85 0.08 17.78
CA ARG A 95 2.59 -1.35 17.58
C ARG A 95 3.17 -2.22 18.69
N GLN A 96 2.40 -3.25 19.04
CA GLN A 96 2.83 -4.28 19.98
C GLN A 96 3.95 -5.14 19.36
N SER A 97 5.16 -5.03 19.92
CA SER A 97 6.37 -5.76 19.50
C SER A 97 6.15 -7.27 19.27
N PRO A 98 5.49 -8.04 20.17
CA PRO A 98 5.31 -9.47 19.97
C PRO A 98 4.41 -9.81 18.77
N ASN A 99 3.45 -8.95 18.42
CA ASN A 99 2.58 -9.16 17.27
C ASN A 99 3.33 -8.90 15.97
N VAL A 100 4.16 -7.87 15.94
CA VAL A 100 5.03 -7.59 14.78
C VAL A 100 6.03 -8.73 14.59
N LEU A 101 6.63 -9.24 15.66
CA LEU A 101 7.54 -10.38 15.59
C LEU A 101 6.85 -11.62 14.99
N ARG A 102 5.68 -11.99 15.50
CA ARG A 102 4.90 -13.11 14.97
C ARG A 102 4.53 -12.93 13.50
N PHE A 103 4.20 -11.71 13.09
CA PHE A 103 3.90 -11.39 11.70
C PHE A 103 5.12 -11.54 10.79
N LEU A 104 6.28 -10.99 11.19
CA LEU A 104 7.53 -11.14 10.45
C LEU A 104 7.94 -12.61 10.35
N ASP A 105 7.87 -13.36 11.45
CA ASP A 105 8.15 -14.80 11.47
C ASP A 105 7.24 -15.60 10.55
N ALA A 106 5.95 -15.25 10.47
CA ALA A 106 5.02 -15.90 9.56
C ALA A 106 5.41 -15.67 8.09
N ILE A 107 5.75 -14.43 7.72
CA ILE A 107 6.18 -14.09 6.36
C ILE A 107 7.55 -14.68 6.01
N ASN A 108 8.43 -14.87 7.01
CA ASN A 108 9.72 -15.54 6.84
C ASN A 108 9.58 -17.05 6.59
N ARG A 109 8.43 -17.65 6.90
CA ARG A 109 8.16 -19.08 6.66
C ARG A 109 7.26 -19.30 5.45
N ARG A 110 7.08 -18.27 4.61
CA ARG A 110 6.22 -18.33 3.43
C ARG A 110 6.69 -19.43 2.45
N PRO A 111 5.80 -20.29 1.96
CA PRO A 111 6.13 -21.21 0.87
C PRO A 111 6.20 -20.47 -0.47
N ASP A 112 6.88 -21.07 -1.43
CA ASP A 112 6.89 -20.60 -2.83
C ASP A 112 5.52 -20.81 -3.47
N ILE A 113 4.92 -19.74 -4.00
CA ILE A 113 3.61 -19.75 -4.66
C ILE A 113 3.72 -19.65 -6.19
N THR A 114 4.94 -19.68 -6.74
CA THR A 114 5.24 -19.45 -8.16
C THR A 114 4.44 -20.36 -9.10
N GLU A 115 4.27 -21.63 -8.75
CA GLU A 115 3.51 -22.57 -9.58
C GLU A 115 2.01 -22.27 -9.62
N GLY A 116 1.46 -21.72 -8.53
CA GLY A 116 0.07 -21.29 -8.46
C GLY A 116 -0.22 -20.03 -9.27
N LEU A 117 0.79 -19.18 -9.52
CA LEU A 117 0.62 -17.94 -10.32
C LEU A 117 0.16 -18.22 -11.75
N LYS A 118 0.57 -19.35 -12.34
CA LYS A 118 0.15 -19.77 -13.69
C LYS A 118 -1.36 -20.04 -13.79
N GLN A 119 -1.99 -20.36 -12.66
CA GLN A 119 -3.43 -20.67 -12.58
C GLN A 119 -4.27 -19.42 -12.27
N LEU A 120 -3.62 -18.27 -12.04
CA LEU A 120 -4.30 -17.04 -11.67
C LEU A 120 -5.03 -16.46 -12.87
N GLN A 121 -6.36 -16.43 -12.81
CA GLN A 121 -7.22 -15.96 -13.91
C GLN A 121 -7.65 -14.49 -13.77
N CYS A 122 -7.49 -13.90 -12.58
CA CYS A 122 -7.86 -12.51 -12.34
C CYS A 122 -6.82 -11.54 -12.91
N ARG A 123 -7.27 -10.39 -13.43
CA ARG A 123 -6.31 -9.37 -13.88
C ARG A 123 -5.53 -8.82 -12.71
N SER A 124 -4.24 -8.61 -12.94
CA SER A 124 -3.29 -8.22 -11.89
C SER A 124 -2.53 -6.98 -12.32
N LEU A 125 -2.53 -5.96 -11.47
CA LEU A 125 -1.73 -4.76 -11.62
C LEU A 125 -0.62 -4.78 -10.59
N ILE A 126 0.64 -4.76 -11.02
CA ILE A 126 1.80 -4.85 -10.14
C ILE A 126 2.52 -3.49 -10.15
N PHE A 127 2.80 -2.95 -8.97
CA PHE A 127 3.67 -1.79 -8.79
C PHE A 127 4.94 -2.22 -8.07
N VAL A 128 6.09 -1.77 -8.56
CA VAL A 128 7.40 -2.11 -7.99
C VAL A 128 8.24 -0.85 -7.94
N GLY A 129 8.74 -0.48 -6.77
CA GLY A 129 9.76 0.57 -6.69
C GLY A 129 11.12 0.04 -7.15
N GLU A 130 11.84 0.85 -7.92
CA GLU A 130 13.20 0.56 -8.41
C GLU A 130 14.17 0.29 -7.25
N ASN A 131 14.07 1.06 -6.16
CA ASN A 131 14.94 0.96 -4.98
C ASN A 131 14.43 -0.06 -3.94
N SER A 132 13.41 -0.85 -4.28
CA SER A 132 12.82 -1.84 -3.38
C SER A 132 13.73 -3.08 -3.24
N PRO A 133 14.01 -3.58 -2.03
CA PRO A 133 14.72 -4.86 -1.86
C PRO A 133 13.97 -6.06 -2.47
N PHE A 134 12.66 -5.90 -2.76
CA PHE A 134 11.81 -6.92 -3.36
C PHE A 134 11.70 -6.79 -4.89
N HIS A 135 12.44 -5.86 -5.50
CA HIS A 135 12.35 -5.56 -6.92
C HIS A 135 12.51 -6.81 -7.80
N TYR A 136 13.57 -7.59 -7.57
CA TYR A 136 13.82 -8.84 -8.32
C TYR A 136 12.70 -9.88 -8.14
N GLU A 137 12.13 -9.98 -6.95
CA GLU A 137 11.05 -10.93 -6.66
C GLU A 137 9.75 -10.52 -7.36
N ALA A 138 9.46 -9.22 -7.42
CA ALA A 138 8.31 -8.70 -8.13
C ALA A 138 8.45 -8.86 -9.66
N LEU A 139 9.64 -8.61 -10.23
CA LEU A 139 9.91 -8.92 -11.64
C LEU A 139 9.75 -10.42 -11.93
N HIS A 140 10.19 -11.27 -11.00
CA HIS A 140 9.98 -12.70 -11.13
C HIS A 140 8.50 -13.07 -11.13
N MET A 141 7.70 -12.52 -10.21
CA MET A 141 6.25 -12.72 -10.20
C MET A 141 5.63 -12.30 -11.54
N THR A 142 5.95 -11.11 -12.05
CA THR A 142 5.47 -10.61 -13.33
C THR A 142 5.81 -11.55 -14.49
N SER A 143 7.02 -12.14 -14.50
CA SER A 143 7.44 -13.09 -15.54
C SER A 143 6.65 -14.41 -15.55
N LYS A 144 5.96 -14.72 -14.46
CA LYS A 144 5.21 -15.97 -14.27
C LYS A 144 3.72 -15.82 -14.47
N LEU A 145 3.21 -14.59 -14.48
CA LEU A 145 1.81 -14.28 -14.76
C LEU A 145 1.54 -14.21 -16.27
N ASP A 146 0.28 -14.47 -16.66
CA ASP A 146 -0.13 -14.31 -18.06
C ASP A 146 -0.14 -12.83 -18.44
N ARG A 147 0.74 -12.46 -19.38
CA ARG A 147 0.90 -11.08 -19.89
C ARG A 147 -0.38 -10.48 -20.47
N ARG A 148 -1.38 -11.28 -20.83
CA ARG A 148 -2.69 -10.80 -21.31
C ARG A 148 -3.55 -10.24 -20.19
N PHE A 149 -3.33 -10.70 -18.96
CA PHE A 149 -4.12 -10.33 -17.79
C PHE A 149 -3.30 -9.60 -16.72
N SER A 150 -1.97 -9.50 -16.87
CA SER A 150 -1.09 -8.81 -15.93
C SER A 150 -0.41 -7.59 -16.56
N ALA A 151 -0.35 -6.49 -15.82
CA ALA A 151 0.48 -5.33 -16.12
C ALA A 151 1.38 -5.02 -14.93
N SER A 152 2.62 -4.60 -15.21
CA SER A 152 3.59 -4.18 -14.19
C SER A 152 4.10 -2.78 -14.46
N ILE A 153 4.14 -1.95 -13.42
CA ILE A 153 4.65 -0.60 -13.44
C ILE A 153 5.84 -0.54 -12.49
N GLU A 154 6.97 -0.15 -13.04
CA GLU A 154 8.17 0.15 -12.27
C GLU A 154 8.20 1.65 -11.97
N VAL A 155 8.34 1.98 -10.70
CA VAL A 155 8.30 3.34 -10.18
C VAL A 155 9.72 3.75 -9.81
N GLN A 156 10.24 4.73 -10.54
CA GLN A 156 11.62 5.19 -10.43
C GLN A 156 11.85 5.92 -9.11
N ALA A 157 13.08 5.80 -8.58
CA ALA A 157 13.48 6.44 -7.33
C ALA A 157 12.54 6.17 -6.12
N CYS A 158 11.87 5.01 -6.11
CA CYS A 158 10.88 4.66 -5.09
C CYS A 158 11.25 3.35 -4.36
N GLY A 159 10.98 3.30 -3.06
CA GLY A 159 11.16 2.12 -2.21
C GLY A 159 10.05 1.07 -2.38
N SER A 160 9.86 0.22 -1.37
CA SER A 160 8.81 -0.80 -1.43
C SER A 160 7.40 -0.23 -1.30
N MET A 161 7.26 0.89 -0.58
CA MET A 161 5.98 1.53 -0.24
C MET A 161 5.58 2.58 -1.27
N VAL A 162 5.33 2.16 -2.52
CA VAL A 162 4.88 3.05 -3.61
C VAL A 162 3.64 3.85 -3.22
N THR A 163 2.73 3.25 -2.43
CA THR A 163 1.51 3.90 -1.95
C THR A 163 1.76 5.14 -1.10
N GLU A 164 2.89 5.18 -0.38
CA GLU A 164 3.24 6.28 0.53
C GLU A 164 4.26 7.23 -0.09
N GLU A 165 5.25 6.70 -0.83
CA GLU A 165 6.31 7.51 -1.42
C GLU A 165 5.88 8.23 -2.71
N GLN A 166 5.13 7.56 -3.58
CA GLN A 166 4.73 8.09 -4.88
C GLN A 166 3.30 7.65 -5.26
N PRO A 167 2.27 8.09 -4.51
CA PRO A 167 0.88 7.76 -4.81
C PRO A 167 0.45 8.25 -6.20
N ASP A 168 1.00 9.37 -6.68
CA ASP A 168 0.67 9.95 -7.98
C ASP A 168 0.99 9.01 -9.15
N ALA A 169 2.07 8.24 -9.03
CA ALA A 169 2.47 7.23 -10.02
C ALA A 169 1.44 6.10 -10.14
N MET A 170 0.59 5.90 -9.13
CA MET A 170 -0.44 4.86 -9.11
C MET A 170 -1.75 5.32 -9.75
N LEU A 171 -2.03 6.62 -9.83
CA LEU A 171 -3.34 7.16 -10.23
C LEU A 171 -3.74 6.71 -11.64
N ILE A 172 -2.90 6.99 -12.63
CA ILE A 172 -3.19 6.69 -14.03
C ILE A 172 -3.31 5.17 -14.28
N PRO A 173 -2.37 4.32 -13.84
CA PRO A 173 -2.51 2.88 -14.04
C PRO A 173 -3.71 2.28 -13.29
N LEU A 174 -4.07 2.81 -12.11
CA LEU A 174 -5.27 2.40 -11.39
C LEU A 174 -6.54 2.76 -12.16
N GLU A 175 -6.62 3.97 -12.71
CA GLU A 175 -7.75 4.41 -13.55
C GLU A 175 -7.93 3.46 -14.73
N TYR A 176 -6.87 3.20 -15.50
CA TYR A 176 -6.91 2.27 -16.63
C TYR A 176 -7.29 0.84 -16.21
N PHE A 177 -6.79 0.39 -15.06
CA PHE A 177 -7.15 -0.93 -14.53
C PHE A 177 -8.64 -1.01 -14.21
N LEU A 178 -9.20 -0.01 -13.51
CA LEU A 178 -10.62 0.05 -13.17
C LEU A 178 -11.52 0.24 -14.41
N MET A 179 -11.08 1.03 -15.40
CA MET A 179 -11.73 1.15 -16.70
C MET A 179 -11.84 -0.20 -17.39
N GLY A 180 -10.79 -1.03 -17.31
CA GLY A 180 -10.77 -2.38 -17.87
C GLY A 180 -11.84 -3.33 -17.31
N TYR A 181 -12.42 -3.01 -16.14
CA TYR A 181 -13.53 -3.73 -15.52
C TYR A 181 -14.88 -3.02 -15.66
N GLY A 182 -14.92 -1.84 -16.31
CA GLY A 182 -16.15 -1.04 -16.43
C GLY A 182 -16.54 -0.32 -15.13
N PHE A 183 -15.67 -0.25 -14.13
CA PHE A 183 -15.94 0.50 -12.89
C PHE A 183 -15.71 2.01 -13.05
N TYR A 184 -15.07 2.42 -14.14
CA TYR A 184 -14.88 3.83 -14.42
C TYR A 184 -16.17 4.43 -14.95
N LYS A 185 -16.80 5.26 -14.12
CA LYS A 185 -17.78 6.24 -14.58
C LYS A 185 -17.02 7.55 -14.73
N PRO A 186 -16.94 8.15 -15.94
CA PRO A 186 -16.38 9.48 -16.10
C PRO A 186 -17.06 10.36 -15.07
N SER A 187 -16.27 10.99 -14.20
CA SER A 187 -16.79 12.02 -13.32
C SER A 187 -17.45 13.06 -14.22
N GLN A 188 -18.79 13.11 -14.22
CA GLN A 188 -19.55 14.25 -14.73
C GLN A 188 -19.34 15.42 -13.77
N LEU A 189 -18.09 15.79 -13.52
CA LEU A 189 -17.79 17.15 -13.18
C LEU A 189 -18.16 17.90 -14.46
N SER A 190 -19.35 18.50 -14.47
CA SER A 190 -19.67 19.54 -15.43
C SER A 190 -18.73 20.71 -15.14
N ILE A 191 -17.47 20.57 -15.52
CA ILE A 191 -16.55 21.67 -15.64
C ILE A 191 -16.99 22.38 -16.91
N SER A 192 -18.09 23.13 -16.79
CA SER A 192 -18.19 24.38 -17.52
C SER A 192 -16.85 25.09 -17.36
N PRO A 193 -16.22 25.60 -18.44
CA PRO A 193 -14.84 26.08 -18.41
C PRO A 193 -14.74 27.21 -17.37
N ARG A 194 -14.35 26.85 -16.14
CA ARG A 194 -14.09 27.80 -15.07
C ARG A 194 -12.62 28.13 -15.12
N SER A 195 -12.36 29.42 -14.95
CA SER A 195 -11.06 30.07 -15.10
C SER A 195 -9.91 29.32 -14.40
N PRO A 196 -8.67 29.42 -14.93
CA PRO A 196 -7.47 28.77 -14.39
C PRO A 196 -7.04 29.24 -12.98
N LEU A 197 -7.87 30.03 -12.30
CA LEU A 197 -7.64 30.58 -10.96
C LEU A 197 -8.43 29.85 -9.86
N SER A 198 -9.07 28.71 -10.18
CA SER A 198 -9.90 27.98 -9.22
C SER A 198 -9.08 26.89 -8.50
N PRO A 199 -9.09 26.83 -7.15
CA PRO A 199 -8.30 25.85 -6.40
C PRO A 199 -8.81 24.42 -6.60
N THR A 200 -7.88 23.46 -6.74
CA THR A 200 -8.14 22.03 -6.98
C THR A 200 -8.72 21.30 -5.77
N SER A 201 -8.72 21.93 -4.60
CA SER A 201 -9.32 21.42 -3.37
C SER A 201 -10.26 22.47 -2.77
N ILE A 202 -11.48 22.03 -2.46
CA ILE A 202 -12.45 22.84 -1.73
C ILE A 202 -12.18 22.56 -0.25
N ALA A 203 -11.85 23.60 0.51
CA ALA A 203 -11.63 23.47 1.94
C ALA A 203 -12.87 22.86 2.63
N PRO A 204 -12.72 21.89 3.55
CA PRO A 204 -13.85 21.23 4.22
C PRO A 204 -14.81 22.21 4.89
N GLU A 205 -14.29 23.36 5.32
CA GLU A 205 -15.03 24.42 6.01
C GLU A 205 -16.10 25.08 5.13
N LEU A 206 -15.97 24.98 3.80
CA LEU A 206 -16.97 25.49 2.84
C LEU A 206 -18.23 24.60 2.76
N PHE A 207 -18.18 23.38 3.30
CA PHE A 207 -19.34 22.50 3.44
C PHE A 207 -20.06 22.68 4.77
N SER A 208 -19.64 23.64 5.61
CA SER A 208 -20.42 23.96 6.81
C SER A 208 -21.76 24.62 6.40
N PRO A 209 -22.86 24.30 7.08
CA PRO A 209 -24.14 24.95 6.81
C PRO A 209 -24.06 26.47 7.02
N GLU A 210 -23.22 26.94 7.96
CA GLU A 210 -22.98 28.36 8.18
C GLU A 210 -22.27 29.02 6.98
N SER A 211 -21.25 28.38 6.39
CA SER A 211 -20.53 28.92 5.22
C SER A 211 -21.37 28.91 3.94
N MET A 212 -22.34 28.00 3.83
CA MET A 212 -23.29 27.95 2.72
C MET A 212 -24.45 28.95 2.87
N GLY A 213 -24.46 29.78 3.93
CA GLY A 213 -25.53 30.75 4.19
C GLY A 213 -26.86 30.10 4.59
N LEU A 214 -26.85 28.82 4.94
CA LEU A 214 -28.03 28.06 5.32
C LEU A 214 -28.28 28.24 6.83
N LYS A 215 -29.26 29.08 7.18
CA LYS A 215 -29.78 29.17 8.55
C LYS A 215 -30.64 27.94 8.87
N LEU A 216 -30.00 26.83 9.18
CA LEU A 216 -30.69 25.64 9.70
C LEU A 216 -31.12 25.91 11.14
N LYS A 217 -32.43 25.92 11.41
CA LYS A 217 -32.93 25.91 12.79
C LYS A 217 -32.69 24.51 13.35
N PRO A 218 -32.07 24.36 14.54
CA PRO A 218 -31.88 23.05 15.14
C PRO A 218 -33.24 22.41 15.44
N ILE A 219 -33.47 21.23 14.86
CA ILE A 219 -34.63 20.41 15.19
C ILE A 219 -34.40 19.87 16.60
N LYS A 220 -35.14 20.38 17.58
CA LYS A 220 -35.15 19.82 18.94
C LYS A 220 -35.80 18.45 18.89
N THR A 221 -35.01 17.40 18.79
CA THR A 221 -35.47 16.04 19.10
C THR A 221 -35.64 15.96 20.62
N ARG A 222 -36.89 15.88 21.09
CA ARG A 222 -37.16 15.44 22.46
C ARG A 222 -36.81 13.96 22.53
N ILE A 223 -35.70 13.64 23.17
CA ILE A 223 -35.43 12.30 23.67
C ILE A 223 -36.35 12.14 24.89
N GLN A 224 -37.32 11.23 24.82
CA GLN A 224 -38.01 10.78 26.02
C GLN A 224 -37.02 9.90 26.79
N GLU A 225 -36.57 10.38 27.94
CA GLU A 225 -35.94 9.52 28.95
C GLU A 225 -37.03 8.60 29.51
N GLU A 226 -36.97 7.32 29.18
CA GLU A 226 -37.72 6.29 29.92
C GLU A 226 -37.00 6.05 31.26
N VAL A 227 -37.74 6.25 32.35
CA VAL A 227 -37.39 5.85 33.73
C VAL A 227 -38.03 4.50 34.01
#